data_AF-A0A3Q9EVR0-F1
#
_entry.id   AF-A0A3Q9EVR0-F1
#
_cell.length_a   1.000
_cell.length_b   1.000
_cell.length_c   1.000
_cell.angle_alpha   90.00
_cell.angle_beta   90.00
_cell.angle_gamma   90.00
#
_symmetry.space_group_name_H-M   'P 1'
#
loop_
_entity.id
_entity.type
_entity.pdbx_description
1 polymer ?
#
loop_
_entity_poly.entity_id
_entity_poly.type
_entity_poly.pdbx_seq_one_letter_code
_entity_poly.pdbx_strand_id
1 'polypeptide(L)'
;MDITPDRVMRDTQAAQEGWVRGDRSRGFRLEHWEYDADRIDGFDYDVGAVLVRAASAADESALAGVLALWGLRPDCFGYPWESDDPR
;
A
#
# COMPACT_ATOMS: atom_id res chain seq x y z
N MET A 1 -6.89 -1.04 4.29
CA MET A 1 -6.09 -1.60 3.19
C MET A 1 -4.83 -0.79 3.07
N ASP A 2 -3.67 -1.45 3.03
CA ASP A 2 -2.35 -0.85 2.87
C ASP A 2 -1.62 -1.51 1.69
N ILE A 3 -0.89 -0.71 0.91
CA ILE A 3 -0.02 -1.23 -0.15
C ILE A 3 1.28 -0.43 -0.04
N THR A 4 2.35 -1.15 0.23
CA THR A 4 3.67 -0.57 0.45
C THR A 4 4.58 -1.00 -0.71
N PRO A 5 5.16 -0.05 -1.47
CA PRO A 5 6.15 -0.39 -2.48
C PRO A 5 7.45 -0.87 -1.84
N ASP A 6 8.11 -1.83 -2.47
CA ASP A 6 9.44 -2.26 -2.05
C ASP A 6 10.43 -1.10 -2.19
N ARG A 7 11.18 -0.83 -1.12
CA ARG A 7 12.19 0.24 -1.08
C ARG A 7 13.59 -0.35 -1.22
N VAL A 8 14.36 0.18 -2.17
CA VAL A 8 15.79 -0.11 -2.34
C VAL A 8 16.64 1.11 -2.00
N MET A 9 17.96 0.94 -1.88
CA MET A 9 18.89 2.04 -1.57
C MET A 9 18.75 3.25 -2.50
N ARG A 10 18.41 3.03 -3.79
CA ARG A 10 18.19 4.11 -4.75
C ARG A 10 16.96 4.97 -4.42
N ASP A 11 15.96 4.40 -3.76
CA ASP A 11 14.79 5.16 -3.31
C ASP A 11 15.12 6.03 -2.10
N THR A 12 15.98 5.53 -1.20
CA THR A 12 16.53 6.33 -0.09
C THR A 12 17.34 7.51 -0.61
N GLN A 13 18.16 7.31 -1.64
CA GLN A 13 18.93 8.37 -2.26
C GLN A 13 18.02 9.42 -2.93
N ALA A 14 17.04 8.99 -3.72
CA ALA A 14 16.09 9.90 -4.34
C ALA A 14 15.37 10.76 -3.29
N ALA A 15 14.90 10.14 -2.20
CA ALA A 15 14.28 10.86 -1.09
C ALA A 15 15.22 11.87 -0.42
N GLN A 16 16.51 11.55 -0.24
CA GLN A 16 17.51 12.50 0.27
C GLN A 16 17.76 13.67 -0.69
N GLU A 17 17.63 13.41 -1.99
CA GLU A 17 17.75 14.42 -3.05
C GLU A 17 16.43 15.19 -3.28
N GLY A 18 15.36 14.85 -2.54
CA GLY A 18 14.08 15.56 -2.56
C GLY A 18 13.15 15.18 -3.72
N TRP A 19 13.32 13.99 -4.31
CA TRP A 19 12.46 13.50 -5.39
C TRP A 19 12.11 12.01 -5.21
N VAL A 20 10.98 11.57 -5.76
CA VAL A 20 10.58 10.16 -5.72
C VAL A 20 11.06 9.46 -6.99
N ARG A 21 11.78 8.35 -6.82
CA ARG A 21 12.16 7.51 -7.96
C ARG A 21 10.92 6.80 -8.50
N GLY A 22 10.61 6.95 -9.77
CA GLY A 22 9.67 6.08 -10.49
C GLY A 22 10.34 4.78 -10.95
N ASP A 23 9.70 3.63 -10.70
CA ASP A 23 10.17 2.33 -11.21
C ASP A 23 8.97 1.43 -11.44
N ARG A 24 8.67 1.13 -12.70
CA ARG A 24 7.55 0.27 -13.11
C ARG A 24 7.76 -1.21 -12.81
N SER A 25 9.00 -1.60 -12.52
CA SER A 25 9.37 -2.98 -12.18
C SER A 25 9.43 -3.20 -10.67
N ARG A 26 8.85 -2.29 -9.90
CA ARG A 26 8.90 -2.32 -8.44
C ARG A 26 7.88 -3.30 -7.89
N GLY A 27 8.29 -4.09 -6.92
CA GLY A 27 7.40 -4.94 -6.16
C GLY A 27 6.54 -4.14 -5.16
N PHE A 28 5.43 -4.74 -4.75
CA PHE A 28 4.48 -4.19 -3.82
C PHE A 28 4.05 -5.25 -2.81
N ARG A 29 3.91 -4.86 -1.55
CA ARG A 29 3.27 -5.64 -0.51
C ARG A 29 1.88 -5.08 -0.25
N LEU A 30 0.86 -5.91 -0.31
CA LEU A 30 -0.54 -5.58 -0.08
C LEU A 30 -0.99 -6.19 1.24
N GLU A 31 -1.64 -5.41 2.09
CA GLU A 31 -2.17 -5.85 3.39
C GLU A 31 -3.59 -5.34 3.62
N HIS A 32 -4.54 -6.27 3.71
CA HIS A 32 -5.92 -5.98 4.07
C HIS A 32 -6.09 -6.04 5.58
N TRP A 33 -6.32 -4.87 6.17
CA TRP A 33 -6.65 -4.70 7.58
C TRP A 33 -8.13 -4.38 7.71
N GLU A 34 -8.82 -5.08 8.61
CA GLU A 34 -10.20 -4.81 9.01
C GLU A 34 -10.22 -4.42 10.49
N TYR A 35 -11.16 -3.55 10.86
CA TYR A 35 -11.36 -3.16 12.26
C TYR A 35 -12.33 -4.13 12.93
N ASP A 36 -11.94 -4.63 14.09
CA ASP A 36 -12.84 -5.35 14.98
C ASP A 36 -13.88 -4.37 15.55
N ALA A 37 -15.13 -4.49 15.10
CA ALA A 37 -16.23 -3.63 15.48
C ALA A 37 -16.54 -3.65 16.99
N ASP A 38 -16.20 -4.75 17.68
CA ASP A 38 -16.41 -4.91 19.12
C ASP A 38 -15.32 -4.21 19.95
N ARG A 39 -14.26 -3.70 19.30
CA ARG A 39 -13.16 -2.94 19.92
C ARG A 39 -13.19 -1.44 19.64
N ILE A 40 -14.19 -0.97 18.90
CA ILE A 40 -14.38 0.46 18.62
C ILE A 40 -15.13 1.10 19.81
N ASP A 41 -14.51 1.09 20.99
CA ASP A 41 -15.00 1.85 22.15
C ASP A 41 -13.95 2.90 22.52
N GLY A 42 -14.25 4.18 22.24
CA GLY A 42 -13.35 5.31 22.47
C GLY A 42 -12.67 5.89 21.22
N PHE A 43 -12.06 7.07 21.38
CA PHE A 43 -11.44 7.89 20.32
C PHE A 43 -10.12 7.34 19.74
N ASP A 44 -9.74 6.09 20.06
CA ASP A 44 -8.51 5.46 19.56
C ASP A 44 -8.82 4.60 18.32
N TYR A 45 -8.76 5.24 17.15
CA TYR A 45 -9.06 4.62 15.84
C TYR A 45 -7.99 3.63 15.35
N ASP A 46 -7.02 3.30 16.21
CA ASP A 46 -5.82 2.52 15.89
C ASP A 46 -5.83 1.17 16.64
N VAL A 47 -6.65 1.04 17.69
CA VAL A 47 -6.76 -0.16 18.52
C VAL A 47 -7.86 -1.07 17.97
N GLY A 48 -7.47 -2.14 17.28
CA GLY A 48 -8.43 -3.16 16.81
C GLY A 48 -8.34 -3.51 15.34
N ALA A 49 -7.42 -2.91 14.57
CA ALA A 49 -7.15 -3.37 13.21
C ALA A 49 -6.47 -4.75 13.24
N VAL A 50 -7.08 -5.73 12.56
CA VAL A 50 -6.54 -7.08 12.40
C VAL A 50 -6.19 -7.29 10.93
N LEU A 51 -5.00 -7.84 10.67
CA LEU A 51 -4.59 -8.22 9.33
C LEU A 51 -5.40 -9.45 8.89
N VAL A 52 -6.29 -9.24 7.92
CA VAL A 52 -7.19 -10.27 7.37
C VAL A 52 -6.54 -11.00 6.20
N ARG A 53 -5.76 -10.28 5.37
CA ARG A 53 -5.02 -10.92 4.28
C ARG A 53 -3.79 -10.12 3.88
N ALA A 54 -2.76 -10.82 3.40
CA ALA A 54 -1.58 -10.19 2.82
C ALA A 54 -1.21 -10.86 1.49
N ALA A 55 -0.61 -10.11 0.57
CA ALA A 55 -0.02 -10.62 -0.66
C ALA A 55 1.18 -9.79 -1.09
N SER A 56 2.02 -10.37 -1.94
CA SER A 56 3.07 -9.65 -2.66
C SER A 56 2.77 -9.65 -4.15
N ALA A 57 3.13 -8.55 -4.80
CA ALA A 57 3.10 -8.38 -6.25
C ALA A 57 4.50 -7.99 -6.70
N ALA A 58 5.01 -8.62 -7.77
CA ALA A 58 6.36 -8.36 -8.26
C ALA A 58 6.47 -7.06 -9.08
N ASP A 59 5.35 -6.60 -9.63
CA ASP A 59 5.24 -5.42 -10.50
C ASP A 59 3.81 -4.86 -10.49
N GLU A 60 3.59 -3.77 -11.23
CA GLU A 60 2.28 -3.11 -11.35
C GLU A 60 1.19 -4.00 -11.98
N SER A 61 1.55 -4.91 -12.90
CA SER A 61 0.59 -5.83 -13.53
C SER A 61 0.13 -6.90 -12.57
N ALA A 62 1.06 -7.46 -11.79
CA ALA A 62 0.77 -8.38 -10.71
C ALA A 62 -0.08 -7.70 -9.61
N LEU A 63 0.21 -6.44 -9.29
CA LEU A 63 -0.57 -5.65 -8.33
C LEU A 63 -2.03 -5.51 -8.79
N ALA A 64 -2.25 -5.13 -10.06
CA ALA A 64 -3.60 -5.04 -10.63
C ALA A 64 -4.35 -6.39 -10.58
N GLY A 65 -3.64 -7.49 -10.81
CA GLY A 65 -4.19 -8.85 -10.67
C GLY A 65 -4.59 -9.18 -9.23
N VAL A 66 -3.77 -8.82 -8.25
CA VAL A 66 -4.09 -9.01 -6.82
C VAL A 66 -5.30 -8.17 -6.42
N LEU A 67 -5.37 -6.89 -6.83
CA LEU A 67 -6.51 -6.02 -6.55
C LEU A 67 -7.80 -6.56 -7.15
N ALA A 68 -7.77 -7.01 -8.42
CA ALA A 68 -8.92 -7.62 -9.07
C ALA A 68 -9.39 -8.91 -8.36
N LEU A 69 -8.46 -9.76 -7.92
CA LEU A 69 -8.77 -10.96 -7.13
C LEU A 69 -9.44 -10.59 -5.80
N TRP A 70 -9.11 -9.43 -5.23
CA TRP A 70 -9.66 -8.96 -3.96
C TRP A 70 -10.98 -8.19 -4.17
N GLY A 71 -11.44 -8.03 -5.42
CA GLY A 71 -12.64 -7.28 -5.76
C GLY A 71 -12.48 -5.77 -5.62
N LEU A 72 -11.23 -5.29 -5.51
CA LEU A 72 -10.89 -3.90 -5.27
C LEU A 72 -10.60 -3.21 -6.61
N ARG A 73 -11.16 -2.02 -6.80
CA ARG A 73 -10.87 -1.20 -7.97
C ARG A 73 -9.65 -0.33 -7.69
N PRO A 74 -8.67 -0.25 -8.61
CA PRO A 74 -7.54 0.66 -8.49
C PRO A 74 -7.98 2.10 -8.22
N ASP A 75 -9.06 2.54 -8.90
CA ASP A 75 -9.66 3.89 -8.77
C ASP A 75 -10.12 4.23 -7.34
N CYS A 76 -10.31 3.24 -6.48
CA CYS A 76 -10.74 3.44 -5.08
C CYS A 76 -9.58 3.82 -4.16
N PHE A 77 -8.34 3.77 -4.65
CA PHE A 77 -7.17 4.11 -3.87
C PHE A 77 -6.50 5.37 -4.42
N GLY A 78 -6.27 6.35 -3.54
CA GLY A 78 -5.32 7.43 -3.82
C GLY A 78 -3.90 6.90 -3.65
N TYR A 79 -3.34 6.32 -4.71
CA TYR A 79 -1.94 5.87 -4.73
C TYR A 79 -1.00 6.87 -5.44
N PRO A 80 0.31 6.83 -5.11
CA PRO A 80 1.32 7.69 -5.71
C PRO A 80 1.66 7.47 -7.19
N TRP A 81 0.89 6.70 -7.97
CA TRP A 81 1.17 6.66 -9.42
C TRP A 81 0.87 8.01 -10.10
N GLU A 82 0.10 8.89 -9.45
CA GLU A 82 -0.23 10.24 -9.93
C GLU A 82 0.29 11.38 -9.02
N SER A 83 0.69 11.09 -7.78
CA SER A 83 1.11 12.12 -6.82
C SER A 83 2.35 11.70 -6.04
N ASP A 84 3.32 12.59 -6.07
CA ASP A 84 4.71 12.53 -5.59
C ASP A 84 4.88 12.41 -4.06
N ASP A 85 4.04 11.65 -3.35
CA ASP A 85 4.05 11.66 -1.88
C ASP A 85 3.71 10.30 -1.24
N PRO A 86 4.69 9.56 -0.71
CA PRO A 86 4.46 8.53 0.27
C PRO A 86 4.60 9.12 1.68
N ARG A 87 3.53 9.09 2.47
CA ARG A 87 3.56 9.31 3.93
C ARG A 87 4.65 8.50 4.63
#